data_AF-W2NHE9-F1
#
_entry.id   AF-W2NHE9-F1
#
_cell.length_a   1.000
_cell.length_b   1.000
_cell.length_c   1.000
_cell.angle_alpha   90.00
_cell.angle_beta   90.00
_cell.angle_gamma   90.00
#
_symmetry.space_group_name_H-M   'P 1'
#
loop_
_entity.id
_entity.type
_entity.pdbx_description
1 polymer ?
#
loop_
_entity_poly.entity_id
_entity_poly.type
_entity_poly.pdbx_seq_one_letter_code
_entity_poly.pdbx_strand_id
1 'polypeptide(L)'
;MKIQPAVAGALSLVGLASAADSSWHDLAVSVPHYGRYLYRTASEEPFFWQADTAWELIHRLNKTSIDFYLRTRAEQGYNVVQTVVISELNGTTRTNFYGDLPFSNSDSTKPNEAYFELVDWTVDLAASYGILIVLVPTWGMYVSGGWHNFDRIFNESNAYKWGQYIGNRYPGLPKILGGDSNALWSWNMSAVQNAYNENPDQDLVSMLAPVEDTSSVWSSMRRGLKDSESQHGYDSLVIYHPNNMWIVKPEVVRTVM
;
A
#
# COMPACT_ATOMS: atom_id res chain seq x y z
N MET A 1 9.75 16.02 -67.14
CA MET A 1 10.09 16.57 -65.81
C MET A 1 9.83 15.47 -64.79
N LYS A 2 10.88 14.77 -64.33
CA LYS A 2 10.76 13.64 -63.40
C LYS A 2 10.84 14.20 -61.97
N ILE A 3 9.80 14.00 -61.17
CA ILE A 3 9.77 14.40 -59.76
C ILE A 3 10.05 13.14 -58.93
N GLN A 4 11.20 13.11 -58.25
CA GLN A 4 11.48 12.12 -57.20
C GLN A 4 10.84 12.57 -55.89
N PRO A 5 10.20 11.69 -55.11
CA PRO A 5 9.85 11.99 -53.74
C PRO A 5 11.07 11.76 -52.84
N ALA A 6 11.53 12.81 -52.16
CA ALA A 6 12.46 12.69 -51.06
C ALA A 6 11.68 12.21 -49.82
N VAL A 7 12.00 11.01 -49.33
CA VAL A 7 11.50 10.52 -48.05
C VAL A 7 12.38 11.14 -46.96
N ALA A 8 11.86 12.13 -46.25
CA ALA A 8 12.47 12.64 -45.04
C ALA A 8 12.11 11.71 -43.88
N GLY A 9 13.06 10.86 -43.46
CA GLY A 9 12.94 10.07 -42.24
C GLY A 9 13.09 10.98 -41.02
N ALA A 10 12.02 11.14 -40.24
CA ALA A 10 12.11 11.71 -38.91
C ALA A 10 12.71 10.65 -37.96
N LEU A 11 13.98 10.80 -37.63
CA LEU A 11 14.59 10.08 -36.51
C LEU A 11 14.08 10.72 -35.22
N SER A 12 13.07 10.09 -34.61
CA SER A 12 12.70 10.34 -33.22
C SER A 12 13.84 9.84 -32.34
N LEU A 13 14.74 10.75 -31.95
CA LEU A 13 15.67 10.50 -30.86
C LEU A 13 14.84 10.42 -29.58
N VAL A 14 14.37 9.22 -29.23
CA VAL A 14 13.96 8.91 -27.87
C VAL A 14 15.22 9.04 -27.05
N GLY A 15 15.35 10.18 -26.36
CA GLY A 15 16.39 10.38 -25.38
C GLY A 15 16.23 9.30 -24.31
N LEU A 16 17.11 8.31 -24.32
CA LEU A 16 17.40 7.52 -23.13
C LEU A 16 17.99 8.52 -22.14
N ALA A 17 17.13 9.06 -21.27
CA ALA A 17 17.60 9.75 -20.08
C ALA A 17 18.60 8.82 -19.39
N SER A 18 19.79 9.32 -19.11
CA SER A 18 20.78 8.55 -18.36
C SER A 18 20.14 8.06 -17.08
N ALA A 19 20.27 6.77 -16.77
CA ALA A 19 19.91 6.17 -15.48
C ALA A 19 20.86 6.66 -14.38
N ALA A 20 20.93 7.97 -14.19
CA ALA A 20 21.62 8.62 -13.10
C ALA A 20 20.64 8.68 -11.92
N ASP A 21 20.95 7.90 -10.87
CA ASP A 21 20.43 7.99 -9.50
C ASP A 21 18.99 8.47 -9.35
N SER A 22 18.06 7.80 -10.02
CA SER A 22 16.62 8.00 -9.81
C SER A 22 16.27 7.63 -8.37
N SER A 23 16.04 8.63 -7.53
CA SER A 23 15.58 8.44 -6.16
C SER A 23 14.06 8.48 -6.10
N TRP A 24 13.45 7.72 -5.19
CA TRP A 24 12.02 7.86 -4.95
C TRP A 24 11.66 9.28 -4.45
N HIS A 25 12.62 10.04 -3.92
CA HIS A 25 12.44 11.43 -3.52
C HIS A 25 12.01 12.31 -4.71
N ASP A 26 12.54 12.05 -5.91
CA ASP A 26 12.14 12.76 -7.14
C ASP A 26 10.73 12.36 -7.61
N LEU A 27 10.27 11.18 -7.16
CA LEU A 27 8.94 10.65 -7.42
C LEU A 27 7.93 11.00 -6.32
N ALA A 28 8.33 11.66 -5.23
CA ALA A 28 7.38 12.00 -4.17
C ALA A 28 6.23 12.88 -4.70
N VAL A 29 5.04 12.68 -4.13
CA VAL A 29 3.81 13.36 -4.56
C VAL A 29 3.13 14.03 -3.38
N SER A 30 2.41 15.11 -3.64
CA SER A 30 1.61 15.79 -2.64
C SER A 30 0.25 16.22 -3.20
N VAL A 31 -0.58 16.76 -2.32
CA VAL A 31 -1.89 17.33 -2.63
C VAL A 31 -1.89 18.83 -2.34
N PRO A 32 -2.44 19.66 -3.24
CA PRO A 32 -2.64 21.08 -2.94
C PRO A 32 -3.74 21.22 -1.87
N HIS A 33 -3.62 22.24 -1.01
CA HIS A 33 -4.52 22.52 0.13
C HIS A 33 -6.03 22.44 -0.23
N TYR A 34 -6.41 22.79 -1.48
CA TYR A 34 -7.80 22.77 -1.94
C TYR A 34 -8.02 22.15 -3.33
N GLY A 35 -7.06 21.38 -3.85
CA GLY A 35 -7.20 20.75 -5.17
C GLY A 35 -7.67 19.31 -5.12
N ARG A 36 -7.92 18.76 -6.31
CA ARG A 36 -8.46 17.40 -6.52
C ARG A 36 -7.52 16.53 -7.35
N TYR A 37 -6.25 16.89 -7.40
CA TYR A 37 -5.21 16.24 -8.19
C TYR A 37 -3.93 16.09 -7.37
N LEU A 38 -3.07 15.18 -7.79
CA LEU A 38 -1.73 15.00 -7.25
C LEU A 38 -0.73 15.75 -8.11
N TYR A 39 0.39 16.14 -7.52
CA TYR A 39 1.53 16.69 -8.25
C TYR A 39 2.85 16.15 -7.69
N ARG A 40 3.90 16.13 -8.51
CA ARG A 40 5.26 15.78 -8.08
C ARG A 40 5.85 16.90 -7.24
N THR A 41 6.38 16.59 -6.05
CA THR A 41 6.94 17.63 -5.17
C THR A 41 8.21 18.26 -5.73
N ALA A 42 8.99 17.51 -6.53
CA ALA A 42 10.23 17.99 -7.11
C ALA A 42 10.03 18.89 -8.34
N SER A 43 9.05 18.58 -9.21
CA SER A 43 8.85 19.27 -10.49
C SER A 43 7.57 20.11 -10.59
N GLU A 44 6.67 20.01 -9.60
CA GLU A 44 5.35 20.65 -9.60
C GLU A 44 4.38 20.18 -10.70
N GLU A 45 4.79 19.23 -11.55
CA GLU A 45 3.98 18.70 -12.63
C GLU A 45 2.81 17.85 -12.10
N PRO A 46 1.62 17.90 -12.76
CA PRO A 46 0.50 17.03 -12.42
C PRO A 46 0.87 15.55 -12.48
N PHE A 47 0.40 14.78 -11.50
CA PHE A 47 0.64 13.34 -11.41
C PHE A 47 -0.67 12.56 -11.55
N PHE A 48 -0.78 11.78 -12.62
CA PHE A 48 -1.86 10.83 -12.81
C PHE A 48 -1.50 9.49 -12.17
N TRP A 49 -2.25 9.09 -11.14
CA TRP A 49 -2.00 7.85 -10.39
C TRP A 49 -2.54 6.63 -11.16
N GLN A 50 -1.64 5.85 -11.76
CA GLN A 50 -1.95 4.59 -12.44
C GLN A 50 -1.25 3.44 -11.72
N ALA A 51 -1.98 2.82 -10.79
CA ALA A 51 -1.43 1.82 -9.88
C ALA A 51 -1.71 0.38 -10.27
N ASP A 52 -0.73 -0.49 -10.00
CA ASP A 52 -0.94 -1.92 -9.83
C ASP A 52 -0.84 -2.32 -8.35
N THR A 53 -1.35 -3.51 -8.02
CA THR A 53 -1.46 -4.01 -6.65
C THR A 53 -0.69 -5.32 -6.48
N ALA A 54 0.42 -5.28 -5.73
CA ALA A 54 1.27 -6.43 -5.43
C ALA A 54 1.46 -6.56 -3.91
N TRP A 55 0.39 -6.93 -3.20
CA TRP A 55 0.38 -6.93 -1.73
C TRP A 55 1.53 -7.70 -1.08
N GLU A 56 1.87 -8.86 -1.63
CA GLU A 56 2.84 -9.78 -1.07
C GLU A 56 4.23 -9.67 -1.76
N LEU A 57 4.51 -8.57 -2.48
CA LEU A 57 5.72 -8.39 -3.28
C LEU A 57 7.00 -8.67 -2.46
N ILE A 58 7.14 -8.01 -1.31
CA ILE A 58 8.30 -8.12 -0.42
C ILE A 58 8.37 -9.50 0.25
N HIS A 59 7.22 -10.04 0.65
CA HIS A 59 7.17 -11.26 1.44
C HIS A 59 7.36 -12.52 0.59
N ARG A 60 6.93 -12.55 -0.68
CA ARG A 60 6.89 -13.79 -1.47
C ARG A 60 7.94 -13.85 -2.56
N LEU A 61 8.35 -12.71 -3.11
CA LEU A 61 9.22 -12.69 -4.28
C LEU A 61 10.70 -12.56 -3.89
N ASN A 62 11.57 -13.08 -4.76
CA ASN A 62 13.00 -12.80 -4.72
C ASN A 62 13.33 -11.59 -5.62
N LYS A 63 14.55 -11.05 -5.49
CA LYS A 63 15.02 -9.89 -6.25
C LYS A 63 14.81 -10.03 -7.77
N THR A 64 15.10 -11.20 -8.36
CA THR A 64 14.88 -11.44 -9.80
C THR A 64 13.40 -11.32 -10.20
N SER A 65 12.49 -11.83 -9.38
CA SER A 65 11.05 -11.79 -9.66
C SER A 65 10.47 -10.40 -9.41
N ILE A 66 10.98 -9.68 -8.41
CA ILE A 66 10.63 -8.27 -8.14
C ILE A 66 11.05 -7.40 -9.32
N ASP A 67 12.30 -7.55 -9.80
CA ASP A 67 12.80 -6.82 -10.96
C ASP A 67 11.96 -7.07 -12.22
N PHE A 68 11.71 -8.35 -12.52
CA PHE A 68 10.86 -8.72 -13.65
C PHE A 68 9.47 -8.10 -13.55
N TYR A 69 8.82 -8.19 -12.38
CA TYR A 69 7.50 -7.61 -12.16
C TYR A 69 7.50 -6.09 -12.37
N LEU A 70 8.40 -5.37 -11.70
CA LEU A 70 8.46 -3.90 -11.76
C LEU A 70 8.76 -3.39 -13.17
N ARG A 71 9.74 -3.99 -13.86
CA ARG A 71 10.05 -3.64 -15.25
C ARG A 71 8.84 -3.86 -16.15
N THR A 72 8.17 -5.01 -16.05
CA THR A 72 6.96 -5.28 -16.84
C THR A 72 5.83 -4.31 -16.52
N ARG A 73 5.68 -3.88 -15.25
CA ARG A 73 4.68 -2.86 -14.89
C ARG A 73 4.98 -1.50 -15.51
N ALA A 74 6.25 -1.09 -15.50
CA ALA A 74 6.67 0.14 -16.16
C ALA A 74 6.43 0.09 -17.68
N GLU A 75 6.76 -1.03 -18.34
CA GLU A 75 6.48 -1.26 -19.77
C GLU A 75 4.98 -1.19 -20.11
N GLN A 76 4.11 -1.52 -19.16
CA GLN A 76 2.65 -1.46 -19.30
C GLN A 76 2.06 -0.07 -18.95
N GLY A 77 2.90 0.89 -18.54
CA GLY A 77 2.48 2.26 -18.21
C GLY A 77 1.98 2.45 -16.77
N TYR A 78 2.16 1.47 -15.89
CA TYR A 78 1.95 1.69 -14.46
C TYR A 78 3.06 2.57 -13.90
N ASN A 79 2.68 3.55 -13.07
CA ASN A 79 3.61 4.48 -12.43
C ASN A 79 3.52 4.44 -10.90
N VAL A 80 2.65 3.56 -10.36
CA VAL A 80 2.51 3.29 -8.93
C VAL A 80 2.40 1.78 -8.72
N VAL A 81 3.03 1.28 -7.66
CA VAL A 81 2.80 -0.09 -7.16
C VAL A 81 2.51 -0.05 -5.67
N GLN A 82 1.44 -0.72 -5.26
CA GLN A 82 1.03 -0.84 -3.86
C GLN A 82 1.53 -2.18 -3.30
N THR A 83 2.20 -2.16 -2.15
CA THR A 83 2.70 -3.37 -1.48
C THR A 83 2.59 -3.26 0.04
N VAL A 84 2.53 -4.41 0.72
CA VAL A 84 2.46 -4.48 2.17
C VAL A 84 3.85 -4.75 2.77
N VAL A 85 4.17 -4.06 3.86
CA VAL A 85 5.38 -4.32 4.66
C VAL A 85 5.15 -5.50 5.60
N ILE A 86 4.06 -5.48 6.38
CA ILE A 86 3.65 -6.63 7.20
C ILE A 86 2.43 -7.27 6.55
N SER A 87 2.71 -8.22 5.67
CA SER A 87 1.75 -8.98 4.86
C SER A 87 0.68 -9.72 5.66
N GLU A 88 -0.51 -9.82 5.10
CA GLU A 88 -1.63 -10.60 5.65
C GLU A 88 -1.28 -12.09 5.79
N LEU A 89 -0.76 -12.69 4.71
CA LEU A 89 -0.68 -14.15 4.60
C LEU A 89 0.62 -14.65 5.23
N ASN A 90 0.59 -14.84 6.54
CA ASN A 90 1.68 -15.34 7.38
C ASN A 90 2.87 -14.37 7.50
N GLY A 91 2.65 -13.05 7.36
CA GLY A 91 3.74 -12.06 7.34
C GLY A 91 4.60 -11.99 8.61
N THR A 92 4.15 -12.57 9.71
CA THR A 92 4.88 -12.61 10.99
C THR A 92 5.33 -14.01 11.41
N THR A 93 4.95 -15.05 10.67
CA THR A 93 5.19 -16.45 11.04
C THR A 93 5.92 -17.23 9.95
N ARG A 94 5.86 -16.77 8.70
CA ARG A 94 6.63 -17.31 7.59
C ARG A 94 7.63 -16.25 7.13
N THR A 95 8.87 -16.66 6.93
CA THR A 95 9.92 -15.80 6.42
C THR A 95 9.67 -15.43 4.96
N ASN A 96 10.25 -14.31 4.53
CA ASN A 96 10.36 -13.99 3.12
C ASN A 96 11.22 -15.04 2.37
N PHE A 97 11.40 -14.85 1.06
CA PHE A 97 12.23 -15.73 0.24
C PHE A 97 13.66 -15.91 0.77
N TYR A 98 14.20 -14.92 1.47
CA TYR A 98 15.57 -14.88 1.98
C TYR A 98 15.72 -15.41 3.41
N GLY A 99 14.63 -15.83 4.05
CA GLY A 99 14.66 -16.37 5.42
C GLY A 99 14.43 -15.32 6.51
N ASP A 100 13.97 -14.12 6.15
CA ASP A 100 13.77 -13.01 7.08
C ASP A 100 12.30 -12.76 7.41
N LEU A 101 12.01 -12.51 8.70
CA LEU A 101 10.75 -11.92 9.16
C LEU A 101 10.91 -10.40 9.32
N PRO A 102 9.82 -9.60 9.26
CA PRO A 102 9.89 -8.14 9.42
C PRO A 102 10.35 -7.69 10.82
N PHE A 103 10.15 -8.54 11.83
CA PHE A 103 10.63 -8.34 13.20
C PHE A 103 10.86 -9.67 13.90
N SER A 104 11.71 -9.67 14.92
CA SER A 104 11.96 -10.84 15.75
C SER A 104 10.86 -11.04 16.81
N ASN A 105 10.47 -12.30 17.07
CA ASN A 105 9.54 -12.68 18.15
C ASN A 105 8.19 -11.94 18.13
N SER A 106 7.70 -11.55 16.96
CA SER A 106 6.46 -10.77 16.81
C SER A 106 6.47 -9.40 17.50
N ASP A 107 7.66 -8.87 17.85
CA ASP A 107 7.82 -7.59 18.53
C ASP A 107 8.04 -6.47 17.51
N SER A 108 6.98 -5.73 17.19
CA SER A 108 7.02 -4.61 16.24
C SER A 108 7.96 -3.46 16.62
N THR A 109 8.51 -3.47 17.84
CA THR A 109 9.52 -2.50 18.27
C THR A 109 10.96 -2.90 17.90
N LYS A 110 11.14 -4.09 17.30
CA LYS A 110 12.44 -4.62 16.87
C LYS A 110 12.41 -5.04 15.39
N PRO A 111 12.37 -4.06 14.46
CA PRO A 111 12.50 -4.32 13.03
C PRO A 111 13.76 -5.13 12.71
N ASN A 112 13.65 -6.08 11.77
CA ASN A 112 14.78 -6.85 11.28
C ASN A 112 15.44 -6.15 10.09
N GLU A 113 16.67 -5.71 10.24
CA GLU A 113 17.38 -4.95 9.21
C GLU A 113 17.49 -5.69 7.88
N ALA A 114 17.79 -7.00 7.89
CA ALA A 114 17.90 -7.80 6.66
C ALA A 114 16.58 -7.85 5.85
N TYR A 115 15.44 -7.86 6.53
CA TYR A 115 14.14 -7.75 5.87
C TYR A 115 13.96 -6.38 5.20
N PHE A 116 14.33 -5.32 5.92
CA PHE A 116 14.17 -3.95 5.43
C PHE A 116 15.18 -3.57 4.35
N GLU A 117 16.36 -4.18 4.30
CA GLU A 117 17.28 -4.06 3.15
C GLU A 117 16.63 -4.52 1.83
N LEU A 118 15.74 -5.51 1.87
CA LEU A 118 14.96 -5.91 0.68
C LEU A 118 13.89 -4.85 0.33
N VAL A 119 13.26 -4.25 1.34
CA VAL A 119 12.27 -3.17 1.12
C VAL A 119 12.96 -1.95 0.51
N ASP A 120 14.08 -1.50 1.07
CA ASP A 120 14.90 -0.39 0.57
C ASP A 120 15.28 -0.62 -0.89
N TRP A 121 15.90 -1.79 -1.17
CA TRP A 121 16.29 -2.16 -2.51
C TRP A 121 15.11 -2.20 -3.49
N THR A 122 13.93 -2.62 -3.05
CA THR A 122 12.73 -2.67 -3.88
C THR A 122 12.20 -1.27 -4.20
N VAL A 123 12.23 -0.36 -3.22
CA VAL A 123 11.82 1.04 -3.42
C VAL A 123 12.76 1.74 -4.39
N ASP A 124 14.08 1.58 -4.23
CA ASP A 124 15.07 2.14 -5.14
C ASP A 124 14.95 1.58 -6.55
N LEU A 125 14.78 0.26 -6.67
CA LEU A 125 14.60 -0.38 -7.98
C LEU A 125 13.33 0.12 -8.68
N ALA A 126 12.22 0.22 -7.95
CA ALA A 126 10.97 0.76 -8.50
C ALA A 126 11.17 2.20 -8.99
N ALA A 127 11.87 3.03 -8.22
CA ALA A 127 12.18 4.40 -8.62
C ALA A 127 12.99 4.45 -9.93
N SER A 128 13.92 3.51 -10.14
CA SER A 128 14.66 3.39 -11.41
C SER A 128 13.83 3.06 -12.63
N TYR A 129 12.64 2.48 -12.42
CA TYR A 129 11.65 2.24 -13.46
C TYR A 129 10.59 3.35 -13.54
N GLY A 130 10.74 4.45 -12.78
CA GLY A 130 9.76 5.53 -12.71
C GLY A 130 8.48 5.17 -11.93
N ILE A 131 8.53 4.08 -11.15
CA ILE A 131 7.41 3.59 -10.34
C ILE A 131 7.55 4.13 -8.92
N LEU A 132 6.51 4.81 -8.45
CA LEU A 132 6.37 5.20 -7.05
C LEU A 132 5.80 4.04 -6.23
N ILE A 133 6.52 3.61 -5.20
CA ILE A 133 6.00 2.62 -4.25
C ILE A 133 5.06 3.29 -3.24
N VAL A 134 3.94 2.63 -2.99
CA VAL A 134 2.99 2.97 -1.93
C VAL A 134 3.01 1.85 -0.90
N LEU A 135 3.35 2.20 0.33
CA LEU A 135 3.51 1.22 1.40
C LEU A 135 2.24 1.11 2.23
N VAL A 136 1.75 -0.11 2.41
CA VAL A 136 0.86 -0.46 3.51
C VAL A 136 1.76 -0.85 4.70
N PRO A 137 1.89 -0.03 5.76
CA PRO A 137 2.82 -0.31 6.85
C PRO A 137 2.54 -1.63 7.58
N THR A 138 1.25 -2.02 7.64
CA THR A 138 0.81 -3.30 8.17
C THR A 138 -0.58 -3.61 7.63
N TRP A 139 -0.88 -4.89 7.39
CA TRP A 139 -2.24 -5.29 7.07
C TRP A 139 -3.18 -5.09 8.28
N GLY A 140 -4.46 -4.87 8.00
CA GLY A 140 -5.47 -4.49 8.99
C GLY A 140 -5.60 -5.47 10.14
N MET A 141 -5.44 -6.76 9.86
CA MET A 141 -5.58 -7.83 10.84
C MET A 141 -4.67 -7.67 12.07
N TYR A 142 -3.50 -7.06 11.92
CA TYR A 142 -2.56 -6.83 13.01
C TYR A 142 -2.97 -5.70 13.96
N VAL A 143 -3.99 -4.91 13.57
CA VAL A 143 -4.58 -3.82 14.34
C VAL A 143 -6.00 -4.15 14.79
N SER A 144 -6.86 -4.60 13.87
CA SER A 144 -8.30 -4.84 14.13
C SER A 144 -8.64 -6.30 14.44
N GLY A 145 -7.75 -7.24 14.12
CA GLY A 145 -8.01 -8.68 14.08
C GLY A 145 -8.48 -9.17 12.71
N GLY A 146 -8.98 -8.28 11.84
CA GLY A 146 -9.34 -8.58 10.46
C GLY A 146 -10.39 -9.69 10.33
N TRP A 147 -10.48 -10.30 9.16
CA TRP A 147 -11.46 -11.34 8.84
C TRP A 147 -11.31 -12.64 9.66
N HIS A 148 -10.10 -12.88 10.18
CA HIS A 148 -9.73 -14.15 10.81
C HIS A 148 -9.53 -14.06 12.33
N ASN A 149 -9.96 -12.95 12.96
CA ASN A 149 -9.79 -12.69 14.39
C ASN A 149 -8.36 -12.96 14.87
N PHE A 150 -7.39 -12.40 14.16
CA PHE A 150 -5.98 -12.60 14.40
C PHE A 150 -5.49 -11.84 15.63
N ASP A 151 -4.42 -12.35 16.25
CA ASP A 151 -3.78 -11.71 17.38
C ASP A 151 -3.19 -10.36 16.99
N ARG A 152 -3.70 -9.31 17.63
CA ARG A 152 -3.23 -7.95 17.40
C ARG A 152 -1.84 -7.78 17.97
N ILE A 153 -0.97 -7.21 17.17
CA ILE A 153 0.41 -6.87 17.57
C ILE A 153 0.59 -5.36 17.72
N PHE A 154 -0.42 -4.56 17.37
CA PHE A 154 -0.41 -3.11 17.50
C PHE A 154 -1.39 -2.59 18.55
N ASN A 155 -0.92 -1.61 19.32
CA ASN A 155 -1.65 -0.74 20.22
C ASN A 155 -1.20 0.71 19.97
N GLU A 156 -1.81 1.69 20.63
CA GLU A 156 -1.49 3.11 20.39
C GLU A 156 -0.01 3.46 20.56
N SER A 157 0.66 2.86 21.54
CA SER A 157 2.05 3.17 21.88
C SER A 157 3.02 2.63 20.83
N ASN A 158 2.91 1.35 20.47
CA ASN A 158 3.81 0.77 19.47
C ASN A 158 3.43 1.15 18.04
N ALA A 159 2.16 1.45 17.75
CA ALA A 159 1.73 1.94 16.44
C ALA A 159 2.34 3.32 16.12
N TYR A 160 2.44 4.21 17.12
CA TYR A 160 3.16 5.48 16.95
C TYR A 160 4.63 5.25 16.58
N LYS A 161 5.33 4.40 17.34
CA LYS A 161 6.74 4.08 17.09
C LYS A 161 6.96 3.41 15.73
N TRP A 162 6.04 2.53 15.33
CA TRP A 162 6.05 1.90 14.02
C TRP A 162 5.86 2.92 12.89
N GLY A 163 4.90 3.83 13.04
CA GLY A 163 4.71 4.95 12.12
C GLY A 163 5.96 5.82 12.02
N GLN A 164 6.61 6.13 13.14
CA GLN A 164 7.87 6.86 13.14
C GLN A 164 8.98 6.11 12.39
N TYR A 165 9.13 4.81 12.63
CA TYR A 165 10.14 3.97 11.97
C TYR A 165 9.95 3.98 10.44
N ILE A 166 8.74 3.71 9.96
CA ILE A 166 8.42 3.71 8.53
C ILE A 166 8.58 5.11 7.92
N GLY A 167 8.10 6.16 8.60
CA GLY A 167 8.19 7.53 8.06
C GLY A 167 9.62 8.09 8.06
N ASN A 168 10.47 7.69 9.01
CA ASN A 168 11.89 8.03 9.00
C ASN A 168 12.64 7.30 7.87
N ARG A 169 12.31 6.03 7.62
CA ARG A 169 13.02 5.22 6.61
C ARG A 169 12.56 5.51 5.18
N TYR A 170 11.27 5.81 4.99
CA TYR A 170 10.66 6.03 3.68
C TYR A 170 9.88 7.36 3.57
N PRO A 171 10.49 8.51 3.88
CA PRO A 171 9.78 9.78 3.80
C PRO A 171 9.40 10.10 2.36
N GLY A 172 8.23 10.71 2.17
CA GLY A 172 7.72 11.12 0.86
C GLY A 172 7.00 10.04 0.04
N LEU A 173 7.20 8.75 0.34
CA LEU A 173 6.34 7.70 -0.23
C LEU A 173 4.89 7.86 0.26
N PRO A 174 3.84 7.56 -0.52
CA PRO A 174 2.49 7.52 0.02
C PRO A 174 2.27 6.27 0.89
N LYS A 175 1.45 6.40 1.92
CA LYS A 175 1.12 5.29 2.85
C LYS A 175 -0.37 4.96 2.80
N ILE A 176 -0.69 3.68 2.90
CA ILE A 176 -2.06 3.17 3.01
C ILE A 176 -2.24 2.56 4.41
N LEU A 177 -3.16 3.10 5.22
CA LEU A 177 -3.61 2.47 6.46
C LEU A 177 -4.87 1.62 6.23
N GLY A 178 -5.35 0.92 7.26
CA GLY A 178 -6.58 0.12 7.19
C GLY A 178 -6.31 -1.32 6.75
N GLY A 179 -5.73 -1.51 5.55
CA GLY A 179 -5.32 -2.83 5.05
C GLY A 179 -6.46 -3.86 5.06
N ASP A 180 -7.53 -3.59 4.31
CA ASP A 180 -8.76 -4.39 4.26
C ASP A 180 -9.44 -4.57 5.63
N SER A 181 -9.37 -3.53 6.46
CA SER A 181 -10.18 -3.43 7.67
C SER A 181 -10.62 -1.99 7.93
N ASN A 182 -11.73 -1.85 8.64
CA ASN A 182 -12.25 -0.54 9.07
C ASN A 182 -11.81 -0.25 10.50
N ALA A 183 -11.76 1.03 10.87
CA ALA A 183 -11.42 1.44 12.23
C ALA A 183 -12.44 0.91 13.25
N LEU A 184 -13.72 0.91 12.87
CA LEU A 184 -14.78 0.19 13.57
C LEU A 184 -14.88 -1.22 12.98
N TRP A 185 -14.54 -2.25 13.75
CA TRP A 185 -14.45 -3.62 13.27
C TRP A 185 -15.25 -4.61 14.12
N SER A 186 -15.99 -5.50 13.47
CA SER A 186 -16.61 -6.64 14.14
C SER A 186 -15.68 -7.86 14.08
N TRP A 187 -15.35 -8.39 15.24
CA TRP A 187 -14.73 -9.71 15.43
C TRP A 187 -15.47 -10.88 14.73
N ASN A 188 -16.78 -10.76 14.50
CA ASN A 188 -17.60 -11.81 13.89
C ASN A 188 -17.81 -11.63 12.39
N MET A 189 -17.06 -10.76 11.71
CA MET A 189 -17.33 -10.37 10.32
C MET A 189 -17.54 -11.55 9.37
N SER A 190 -16.66 -12.56 9.44
CA SER A 190 -16.77 -13.76 8.61
C SER A 190 -18.03 -14.59 8.91
N ALA A 191 -18.40 -14.70 10.19
CA ALA A 191 -19.63 -15.39 10.59
C ALA A 191 -20.89 -14.63 10.15
N VAL A 192 -20.88 -13.30 10.25
CA VAL A 192 -21.98 -12.44 9.80
C VAL A 192 -22.14 -12.53 8.27
N GLN A 193 -21.02 -12.54 7.52
CA GLN A 193 -21.07 -12.70 6.07
C GLN A 193 -21.64 -14.05 5.66
N ASN A 194 -21.28 -15.13 6.35
CA ASN A 194 -21.87 -16.45 6.12
C ASN A 194 -23.36 -16.48 6.44
N ALA A 195 -23.77 -15.91 7.57
CA ALA A 195 -25.18 -15.82 7.96
C ALA A 195 -26.01 -15.02 6.94
N TYR A 196 -25.46 -13.91 6.43
CA TYR A 196 -26.08 -13.13 5.35
C TYR A 196 -26.24 -13.95 4.07
N ASN A 197 -25.22 -14.71 3.67
CA ASN A 197 -25.29 -15.56 2.48
C ASN A 197 -26.33 -16.69 2.63
N GLU A 198 -26.56 -17.18 3.84
CA GLU A 198 -27.59 -18.18 4.14
C GLU A 198 -29.00 -17.58 4.18
N ASN A 199 -29.17 -16.46 4.87
CA ASN A 199 -30.43 -15.73 4.96
C ASN A 199 -30.16 -14.22 5.20
N PRO A 200 -30.47 -13.35 4.24
CA PRO A 200 -30.24 -11.91 4.37
C PRO A 200 -31.20 -11.21 5.34
N ASP A 201 -32.32 -11.84 5.73
CA ASP A 201 -33.34 -11.26 6.62
C ASP A 201 -33.04 -11.47 8.12
N GLN A 202 -31.86 -12.04 8.45
CA GLN A 202 -31.42 -12.18 9.84
C GLN A 202 -31.11 -10.80 10.47
N ASP A 203 -31.09 -10.74 11.80
CA ASP A 203 -30.65 -9.54 12.53
C ASP A 203 -29.11 -9.42 12.49
N LEU A 204 -28.59 -9.03 11.33
CA LEU A 204 -27.15 -8.89 11.08
C LEU A 204 -26.50 -7.85 12.00
N VAL A 205 -27.25 -6.84 12.44
CA VAL A 205 -26.75 -5.79 13.33
C VAL A 205 -26.38 -6.38 14.68
N SER A 206 -27.26 -7.20 15.26
CA SER A 206 -26.96 -7.90 16.51
C SER A 206 -25.80 -8.90 16.36
N MET A 207 -25.64 -9.51 15.19
CA MET A 207 -24.55 -10.45 14.92
C MET A 207 -23.18 -9.79 14.77
N LEU A 208 -23.15 -8.49 14.40
CA LEU A 208 -21.91 -7.70 14.32
C LEU A 208 -21.33 -7.34 15.68
N ALA A 209 -22.09 -7.46 16.78
CA ALA A 209 -21.63 -7.05 18.10
C ALA A 209 -20.69 -8.08 18.77
N PRO A 210 -19.75 -7.64 19.64
CA PRO A 210 -19.17 -6.30 19.75
C PRO A 210 -18.49 -5.79 18.47
N VAL A 211 -18.72 -4.51 18.19
CA VAL A 211 -17.89 -3.71 17.30
C VAL A 211 -16.85 -3.02 18.14
N GLU A 212 -15.59 -3.15 17.76
CA GLU A 212 -14.47 -2.49 18.43
C GLU A 212 -13.99 -1.28 17.65
N ASP A 213 -13.64 -0.22 18.39
CA ASP A 213 -13.06 0.99 17.83
C ASP A 213 -11.53 0.97 17.95
N THR A 214 -10.86 0.83 16.81
CA THR A 214 -9.41 0.88 16.65
C THR A 214 -8.91 2.21 16.08
N SER A 215 -9.77 3.23 16.01
CA SER A 215 -9.44 4.55 15.45
C SER A 215 -8.24 5.18 16.14
N SER A 216 -8.08 4.98 17.46
CA SER A 216 -6.95 5.53 18.21
C SER A 216 -5.62 4.91 17.78
N VAL A 217 -5.58 3.60 17.50
CA VAL A 217 -4.37 2.91 17.02
C VAL A 217 -3.96 3.41 15.64
N TRP A 218 -4.91 3.48 14.69
CA TRP A 218 -4.66 4.02 13.35
C TRP A 218 -4.23 5.50 13.39
N SER A 219 -4.88 6.31 14.23
CA SER A 219 -4.53 7.72 14.42
C SER A 219 -3.14 7.88 15.01
N SER A 220 -2.76 7.00 15.95
CA SER A 220 -1.43 7.00 16.54
C SER A 220 -0.35 6.64 15.51
N MET A 221 -0.60 5.63 14.65
CA MET A 221 0.29 5.28 13.54
C MET A 221 0.45 6.43 12.53
N ARG A 222 -0.67 7.05 12.13
CA ARG A 222 -0.67 8.21 11.23
C ARG A 222 0.11 9.38 11.81
N ARG A 223 -0.04 9.65 13.11
CA ARG A 223 0.70 10.71 13.80
C ARG A 223 2.20 10.43 13.80
N GLY A 224 2.60 9.17 14.07
CA GLY A 224 4.00 8.74 13.97
C GLY A 224 4.60 9.00 12.60
N LEU A 225 3.88 8.63 11.52
CA LEU A 225 4.27 8.91 10.12
C LEU A 225 4.40 10.42 9.86
N LYS A 226 3.39 11.21 10.23
CA LYS A 226 3.40 12.66 10.00
C LYS A 226 4.58 13.34 10.71
N ASP A 227 4.78 13.01 11.99
CA ASP A 227 5.79 13.65 12.82
C ASP A 227 7.21 13.30 12.34
N SER A 228 7.46 12.07 11.88
CA SER A 228 8.77 11.68 11.33
C SER A 228 9.00 12.22 9.92
N GLU A 229 8.02 12.18 9.03
CA GLU A 229 8.18 12.67 7.65
C GLU A 229 8.39 14.19 7.59
N SER A 230 7.72 14.94 8.47
CA SER A 230 7.92 16.39 8.56
C SER A 230 9.35 16.80 8.92
N GLN A 231 10.07 15.96 9.69
CA GLN A 231 11.48 16.17 10.01
C GLN A 231 12.39 16.02 8.78
N HIS A 232 11.91 15.32 7.75
CA HIS A 232 12.58 15.14 6.46
C HIS A 232 12.07 16.12 5.39
N GLY A 233 11.21 17.08 5.76
CA GLY A 233 10.67 18.07 4.83
C GLY A 233 9.48 17.60 3.99
N TYR A 234 8.83 16.50 4.35
CA TYR A 234 7.68 15.96 3.63
C TYR A 234 6.37 16.16 4.39
N ASP A 235 5.33 16.55 3.65
CA ASP A 235 3.95 16.41 4.10
C ASP A 235 3.49 14.97 3.84
N SER A 236 3.29 14.20 4.91
CA SER A 236 2.93 12.78 4.80
C SER A 236 1.58 12.59 4.08
N LEU A 237 1.62 11.93 2.91
CA LEU A 237 0.44 11.50 2.17
C LEU A 237 -0.03 10.14 2.68
N VAL A 238 -1.09 10.15 3.49
CA VAL A 238 -1.69 8.94 4.06
C VAL A 238 -3.12 8.80 3.55
N ILE A 239 -3.41 7.70 2.86
CA ILE A 239 -4.75 7.27 2.47
C ILE A 239 -5.17 6.05 3.29
N TYR A 240 -6.44 5.67 3.21
CA TYR A 240 -7.01 4.56 3.95
C TYR A 240 -7.61 3.55 2.98
N HIS A 241 -7.28 2.27 3.15
CA HIS A 241 -7.86 1.13 2.45
C HIS A 241 -8.88 0.47 3.39
N PRO A 242 -10.15 0.92 3.37
CA PRO A 242 -11.22 0.31 4.14
C PRO A 242 -11.59 -1.04 3.53
N ASN A 243 -12.39 -1.79 4.26
CA ASN A 243 -13.08 -2.95 3.73
C ASN A 243 -14.55 -2.60 3.47
N ASN A 244 -15.08 -3.00 2.31
CA ASN A 244 -16.51 -3.00 2.09
C ASN A 244 -17.11 -4.28 2.68
N MET A 245 -17.86 -4.13 3.76
CA MET A 245 -18.57 -5.27 4.34
C MET A 245 -19.60 -5.75 3.32
N TRP A 246 -19.40 -6.94 2.73
CA TRP A 246 -20.30 -7.55 1.73
C TRP A 246 -21.66 -8.02 2.31
N ILE A 247 -22.15 -7.31 3.32
CA ILE A 247 -23.35 -7.58 4.11
C ILE A 247 -24.57 -6.84 3.50
N VAL A 248 -24.35 -6.00 2.48
CA VAL A 248 -25.44 -5.34 1.73
C VAL A 248 -25.20 -5.54 0.23
N LYS A 249 -25.92 -6.48 -0.39
CA LYS A 249 -26.12 -6.50 -1.85
C LYS A 249 -27.44 -5.77 -2.17
N PRO A 250 -27.50 -4.88 -3.16
CA PRO A 250 -28.77 -4.35 -3.63
C PRO A 250 -29.68 -5.51 -4.04
N GLU A 251 -30.98 -5.42 -3.72
CA GLU A 251 -31.96 -6.45 -4.01
C GLU A 251 -31.83 -6.93 -5.46
N VAL A 252 -31.51 -8.21 -5.64
CA VAL A 252 -31.68 -8.84 -6.95
C VAL A 252 -33.19 -9.07 -7.07
N VAL A 253 -33.89 -8.11 -7.67
CA VAL A 253 -35.28 -8.33 -8.09
C VAL A 253 -35.25 -9.51 -9.06
N ARG A 254 -35.54 -10.72 -8.56
CA ARG A 254 -35.80 -11.87 -9.42
C ARG A 254 -37.13 -11.58 -10.07
N THR A 255 -37.10 -11.06 -11.29
CA THR A 255 -38.28 -10.99 -12.15
C THR A 255 -38.78 -12.43 -12.31
N VAL A 256 -39.86 -12.74 -11.61
CA VAL A 256 -40.57 -14.01 -11.78
C VAL A 256 -41.16 -13.98 -13.19
N MET A 257 -40.72 -14.89 -14.06
CA MET A 257 -41.45 -15.24 -15.28
C MET A 257 -42.51 -16.29 -14.94
#